data_AF-A0A9P6AGD2-F1
#
_entry.id   AF-A0A9P6AGD2-F1
#
_cell.length_a   1.000
_cell.length_b   1.000
_cell.length_c   1.000
_cell.angle_alpha   90.00
_cell.angle_beta   90.00
_cell.angle_gamma   90.00
#
_symmetry.space_group_name_H-M   'P 1'
#
loop_
_entity.id
_entity.type
_entity.pdbx_description
1 polymer ?
#
loop_
_entity_poly.entity_id
_entity_poly.type
_entity_poly.pdbx_seq_one_letter_code
_entity_poly.pdbx_strand_id
1 'polypeptide(L)'
;EDDAVEPGMNVLNSVLNTCGDSFIAADGDHIKASTQWFDDTGLMALLCCHDIALYIANMHTAGKKQFYVFALIVALFKELLEWWTMGILYDIACQIH
;
A
#
# COMPACT_ATOMS: atom_id res chain seq x y z
N GLU A 1 40.75 9.49 3.34
CA GLU A 1 39.93 9.59 4.55
C GLU A 1 39.54 8.17 4.93
N ASP A 2 39.88 7.72 6.14
CA ASP A 2 39.55 6.37 6.59
C ASP A 2 38.05 6.31 6.93
N ASP A 3 37.31 5.55 6.14
CA ASP A 3 35.87 5.37 6.31
C ASP A 3 35.61 4.46 7.53
N ALA A 4 34.97 5.01 8.55
CA ALA A 4 34.76 4.33 9.82
C ALA A 4 33.59 3.34 9.74
N VAL A 5 33.71 2.23 10.45
CA VAL A 5 32.61 1.27 10.63
C VAL A 5 31.60 1.82 11.63
N GLU A 6 30.32 1.67 11.33
CA GLU A 6 29.25 2.17 12.20
C GLU A 6 29.16 1.40 13.54
N PRO A 7 28.99 2.09 14.68
CA PRO A 7 28.93 1.44 15.98
C PRO A 7 27.74 0.47 16.07
N GLY A 8 28.01 -0.83 16.24
CA GLY A 8 26.97 -1.86 16.34
C GLY A 8 26.53 -2.47 15.00
N MET A 9 27.09 -2.02 13.88
CA MET A 9 26.91 -2.62 12.55
C MET A 9 28.28 -2.93 11.93
N ASN A 10 28.47 -4.12 11.37
CA ASN A 10 29.71 -4.45 10.64
C ASN A 10 29.70 -3.86 9.21
N VAL A 11 29.32 -2.59 9.07
CA VAL A 11 29.15 -1.91 7.78
C VAL A 11 29.88 -0.56 7.82
N LEU A 12 30.56 -0.23 6.73
CA LEU A 12 31.22 1.05 6.54
C LEU A 12 30.20 2.20 6.44
N ASN A 13 30.55 3.36 6.99
CA ASN A 13 29.71 4.55 6.95
C ASN A 13 29.33 4.96 5.53
N SER A 14 30.28 4.97 4.59
CA SER A 14 29.96 5.29 3.19
C SER A 14 28.95 4.32 2.58
N VAL A 15 29.02 3.04 2.92
CA VAL A 15 28.10 2.01 2.42
C VAL A 15 26.72 2.17 3.03
N LEU A 16 26.64 2.47 4.34
CA LEU A 16 25.36 2.72 5.00
C LEU A 16 24.68 3.97 4.44
N ASN A 17 25.43 5.07 4.26
CA ASN A 17 24.92 6.31 3.67
C ASN A 17 24.46 6.09 2.23
N THR A 18 25.28 5.41 1.42
CA THR A 18 24.88 5.06 0.04
C THR A 18 23.63 4.19 0.01
N CYS A 19 23.47 3.26 0.95
CA CYS A 19 22.28 2.42 1.09
C CYS A 19 21.04 3.26 1.47
N GLY A 20 21.18 4.18 2.43
CA GLY A 20 20.11 5.11 2.82
C GLY A 20 19.70 6.05 1.68
N ASP A 21 20.68 6.61 0.97
CA ASP A 21 20.46 7.49 -0.17
C ASP A 21 19.83 6.74 -1.37
N SER A 22 20.16 5.46 -1.54
CA SER A 22 19.55 4.59 -2.55
C SER A 22 18.16 4.11 -2.16
N PHE A 23 17.81 4.20 -0.86
CA PHE A 23 16.49 3.84 -0.37
C PHE A 23 15.51 4.96 -0.69
N ILE A 24 14.90 4.89 -1.86
CA ILE A 24 13.75 5.73 -2.21
C ILE A 24 12.56 5.15 -1.44
N ALA A 25 12.33 5.66 -0.23
CA ALA A 25 11.07 5.45 0.46
C ALA A 25 9.93 5.90 -0.46
N ALA A 26 8.80 5.19 -0.44
CA ALA A 26 7.62 5.64 -1.16
C ALA A 26 7.20 6.99 -0.58
N ASP A 27 7.55 8.08 -1.28
CA ASP A 27 7.16 9.43 -0.92
C ASP A 27 5.63 9.52 -0.92
N GLY A 28 5.06 9.74 0.27
CA GLY A 28 3.62 9.89 0.45
C GLY A 28 3.10 11.24 -0.03
N ASP A 29 3.99 12.23 -0.16
CA ASP A 29 3.66 13.58 -0.62
C ASP A 29 3.75 13.69 -2.15
N HIS A 30 4.50 12.81 -2.82
CA HIS A 30 4.52 12.76 -4.28
C HIS A 30 3.33 11.95 -4.81
N ILE A 31 2.43 12.62 -5.52
CA ILE A 31 1.30 11.97 -6.20
C ILE A 31 1.87 11.01 -7.25
N LYS A 32 1.83 9.70 -6.98
CA LYS A 32 2.34 8.63 -7.87
C LYS A 32 1.63 8.53 -9.24
N ALA A 33 0.56 9.30 -9.45
CA ALA A 33 -0.15 9.39 -10.72
C ALA A 33 -0.46 10.86 -11.03
N SER A 34 -0.06 11.34 -12.21
CA SER A 34 -0.47 12.66 -12.67
C SER A 34 -1.95 12.65 -12.99
N THR A 35 -2.77 13.31 -12.16
CA THR A 35 -4.20 13.57 -12.44
C THR A 35 -4.42 14.49 -13.64
N GLN A 36 -3.34 15.05 -14.21
CA GLN A 36 -3.41 15.91 -15.39
C GLN A 36 -3.67 15.12 -16.67
N TRP A 37 -3.31 13.83 -16.71
CA TRP A 37 -3.40 12.97 -17.90
C TRP A 37 -4.24 11.71 -17.68
N PHE A 38 -4.39 11.28 -16.42
CA PHE A 38 -5.13 10.08 -16.06
C PHE A 38 -6.24 10.43 -15.07
N ASP A 39 -7.47 9.99 -15.39
CA ASP A 39 -8.63 10.14 -14.51
C ASP A 39 -8.57 9.14 -13.33
N ASP A 40 -7.88 8.02 -13.55
CA ASP A 40 -7.56 7.02 -12.53
C ASP A 40 -6.16 7.25 -11.98
N THR A 41 -6.08 7.49 -10.68
CA THR A 41 -4.84 7.62 -9.90
C THR A 41 -4.30 6.27 -9.39
N GLY A 42 -5.07 5.19 -9.51
CA GLY A 42 -4.67 3.85 -9.10
C GLY A 42 -5.79 2.81 -9.18
N LEU A 43 -5.46 1.58 -8.82
CA LEU A 43 -6.41 0.47 -8.70
C LEU A 43 -6.35 -0.09 -7.28
N MET A 44 -7.52 -0.35 -6.70
CA MET A 44 -7.67 -1.14 -5.48
C MET A 44 -8.35 -2.45 -5.83
N ALA A 45 -7.80 -3.57 -5.36
CA ALA A 45 -8.34 -4.90 -5.66
C ALA A 45 -8.61 -5.69 -4.38
N LEU A 46 -9.70 -6.45 -4.39
CA LEU A 46 -9.96 -7.51 -3.43
C LEU A 46 -9.53 -8.83 -4.07
N LEU A 47 -8.51 -9.47 -3.50
CA LEU A 47 -7.89 -10.67 -4.03
C LEU A 47 -8.32 -11.89 -3.20
N CYS A 48 -8.41 -13.05 -3.84
CA CYS A 48 -8.50 -14.31 -3.12
C CYS A 48 -7.11 -14.74 -2.61
N CYS A 49 -7.04 -15.82 -1.83
CA CYS A 49 -5.78 -16.40 -1.36
C CYS A 49 -4.86 -16.96 -2.46
N HIS A 50 -5.32 -17.00 -3.71
CA HIS A 50 -4.55 -17.44 -4.88
C HIS A 50 -4.13 -16.27 -5.79
N ASP A 51 -4.17 -15.04 -5.27
CA ASP A 51 -3.82 -13.81 -6.00
C ASP A 51 -4.70 -13.52 -7.23
N ILE A 52 -5.93 -14.04 -7.24
CA ILE A 52 -6.92 -13.74 -8.29
C ILE A 52 -7.81 -12.59 -7.81
N ALA A 53 -7.97 -11.57 -8.65
CA ALA A 53 -8.84 -10.44 -8.37
C ALA A 53 -10.31 -10.88 -8.42
N LEU A 54 -11.00 -10.72 -7.29
CA LEU A 54 -12.45 -10.91 -7.17
C LEU A 54 -13.20 -9.64 -7.55
N TYR A 55 -12.71 -8.50 -7.08
CA TYR A 55 -13.24 -7.18 -7.41
C TYR A 55 -12.12 -6.17 -7.58
N ILE A 56 -12.34 -5.19 -8.45
CA ILE A 56 -11.42 -4.09 -8.71
C ILE A 56 -12.22 -2.79 -8.66
N ALA A 57 -11.67 -1.77 -8.01
CA ALA A 57 -12.19 -0.42 -7.98
C ALA A 57 -11.15 0.55 -8.56
N ASN A 58 -11.61 1.38 -9.49
CA ASN A 58 -10.84 2.49 -10.03
C ASN A 58 -10.74 3.61 -8.99
N MET A 59 -9.52 4.05 -8.72
CA MET A 59 -9.27 5.12 -7.76
C MET A 59 -9.12 6.46 -8.48
N HIS A 60 -10.17 7.29 -8.47
CA HIS A 60 -10.14 8.62 -9.08
C HIS A 60 -9.55 9.72 -8.19
N THR A 61 -9.25 9.41 -6.92
CA THR A 61 -8.75 10.40 -5.96
C THR A 61 -7.37 10.02 -5.45
N ALA A 62 -6.48 11.01 -5.39
CA ALA A 62 -5.14 10.83 -4.87
C ALA A 62 -5.14 10.38 -3.40
N GLY A 63 -4.23 9.46 -3.08
CA GLY A 63 -4.04 8.89 -1.75
C GLY A 63 -4.73 7.54 -1.55
N LYS A 64 -4.26 6.76 -0.57
CA LYS A 64 -4.86 5.47 -0.17
C LYS A 64 -6.16 5.71 0.59
N LYS A 65 -7.20 6.14 -0.13
CA LYS A 65 -8.52 6.35 0.48
C LYS A 65 -9.14 5.01 0.84
N GLN A 66 -9.54 4.87 2.10
CA GLN A 66 -10.02 3.59 2.62
C GLN A 66 -11.46 3.27 2.22
N PHE A 67 -12.23 4.26 1.74
CA PHE A 67 -13.61 4.02 1.27
C PHE A 67 -13.66 3.01 0.11
N TYR A 68 -12.60 2.88 -0.69
CA TYR A 68 -12.50 1.82 -1.71
C TYR A 68 -12.47 0.43 -1.09
N VAL A 69 -11.78 0.24 0.04
CA VAL A 69 -11.75 -1.04 0.77
C VAL A 69 -13.14 -1.41 1.28
N PHE A 70 -13.85 -0.44 1.89
CA PHE A 70 -15.22 -0.65 2.35
C PHE A 70 -16.16 -0.98 1.19
N ALA A 71 -16.06 -0.29 0.05
CA ALA A 71 -16.87 -0.57 -1.13
C ALA A 71 -16.66 -2.00 -1.66
N LEU A 72 -15.41 -2.47 -1.70
CA LEU A 72 -15.08 -3.84 -2.11
C LEU A 72 -15.61 -4.89 -1.13
N ILE A 73 -15.51 -4.65 0.18
CA ILE A 73 -16.07 -5.54 1.20
C ILE A 73 -17.60 -5.62 1.08
N VAL A 74 -18.28 -4.48 0.90
CA VAL A 74 -19.74 -4.45 0.71
C VAL A 74 -20.14 -5.19 -0.57
N ALA A 75 -19.38 -5.01 -1.66
CA ALA A 75 -19.62 -5.74 -2.90
C ALA A 75 -19.49 -7.26 -2.70
N LEU A 76 -18.45 -7.71 -1.98
CA LEU A 76 -18.28 -9.11 -1.63
C LEU A 76 -19.47 -9.63 -0.80
N PHE A 77 -19.92 -8.88 0.21
CA PHE A 77 -20.97 -9.33 1.11
C PHE A 77 -22.35 -9.45 0.42
N LYS A 78 -22.58 -8.71 -0.66
CA LYS A 78 -23.82 -8.82 -1.46
C LYS A 78 -23.93 -10.14 -2.22
N GLU A 79 -22.82 -10.76 -2.58
CA GLU A 79 -22.80 -12.04 -3.31
C GLU A 79 -22.71 -13.26 -2.39
N LEU A 80 -22.44 -13.04 -1.10
CA LEU A 80 -22.31 -14.11 -0.12
C LEU A 80 -23.65 -14.38 0.57
N LEU A 81 -23.83 -15.64 0.99
CA LEU A 81 -25.06 -16.08 1.65
C LEU A 81 -25.19 -15.43 3.02
N GLU A 82 -26.39 -14.95 3.36
CA GLU A 82 -26.67 -14.19 4.59
C GLU A 82 -26.35 -14.93 5.90
N TRP A 83 -26.31 -16.26 5.87
CA TRP A 83 -26.03 -17.10 7.04
C TRP A 83 -24.54 -17.38 7.26
N TRP A 84 -23.67 -16.90 6.36
CA TRP A 84 -22.23 -17.07 6.52
C TRP A 84 -21.69 -16.12 7.59
N THR A 85 -20.95 -16.68 8.55
CA THR A 85 -20.21 -15.87 9.52
C THR A 85 -18.90 -15.44 8.88
N MET A 86 -18.68 -14.13 8.76
CA MET A 86 -17.47 -13.56 8.19
C MET A 86 -16.71 -12.73 9.20
N GLY A 87 -15.39 -12.85 9.15
CA GLY A 87 -14.44 -12.02 9.91
C GLY A 87 -13.45 -11.35 8.95
N ILE A 88 -13.04 -10.14 9.29
CA ILE A 88 -12.04 -9.38 8.54
C ILE A 88 -10.85 -9.14 9.46
N LEU A 89 -9.66 -9.46 8.97
CA LEU A 89 -8.41 -9.06 9.61
C LEU A 89 -7.97 -7.72 9.01
N TYR A 90 -7.61 -6.79 9.89
CA TYR A 90 -7.18 -5.45 9.51
C TYR A 90 -5.78 -5.17 10.09
N ASP A 91 -4.90 -4.63 9.25
CA ASP A 91 -3.59 -4.16 9.70
C ASP A 91 -3.76 -2.84 10.47
N ILE A 92 -3.51 -2.89 11.78
CA ILE A 92 -3.64 -1.74 12.68
C ILE A 92 -2.70 -0.58 12.34
N ALA A 93 -1.58 -0.86 11.66
CA ALA A 93 -0.63 0.17 11.23
C ALA A 93 -1.16 0.95 10.02
N CYS A 94 -2.12 0.38 9.28
CA CYS A 94 -2.92 1.14 8.35
C CYS A 94 -3.94 1.92 9.20
N GLN A 95 -3.75 3.21 9.41
CA GLN A 95 -4.71 3.99 10.22
C GLN A 95 -5.84 4.56 9.38
N ILE A 96 -7.06 4.52 9.90
CA ILE A 96 -8.26 5.18 9.36
C ILE A 96 -8.20 6.66 9.74
N HIS A 97 -7.53 7.48 8.93
CA HIS A 97 -7.60 8.95 8.99
C HIS A 97 -8.40 9.50 7.81
#